data_AF-A0A519LYH1-F1
#
_entry.id   AF-A0A519LYH1-F1
#
_cell.length_a   1.000
_cell.length_b   1.000
_cell.length_c   1.000
_cell.angle_alpha   90.00
_cell.angle_beta   90.00
_cell.angle_gamma   90.00
#
_symmetry.space_group_name_H-M   'P 1'
#
loop_
_entity.id
_entity.type
_entity.pdbx_description
1 polymer ?
#
loop_
_entity_poly.entity_id
_entity_poly.type
_entity_poly.pdbx_seq_one_letter_code
_entity_poly.pdbx_strand_id
1 'polypeptide(L)'
;YYYYVVRGIHNSEVKPDRIVKSVGTEHTFEENLSSEVFMEEKLNDIAEELNRRLQKKKISGKTVTLKIKYSDFTVQTRSKTLPYFISDKSLIMETVKELLYQERLKESVRLLGISLANLNTDTDAGVKPKTVAVQLKFDF
;
A
#
# COMPACT_ATOMS: atom_id res chain seq x y z
N TYR A 1 9.97 29.06 -4.47
CA TYR A 1 10.76 27.82 -4.61
C TYR A 1 11.80 27.93 -5.73
N TYR A 2 11.40 27.93 -7.01
CA TYR A 2 12.35 27.94 -8.14
C TYR A 2 13.37 29.09 -8.14
N TYR A 3 12.97 30.28 -7.67
CA TYR A 3 13.86 31.44 -7.47
C TYR A 3 15.14 31.11 -6.65
N TYR A 4 15.03 30.26 -5.63
CA TYR A 4 16.16 29.88 -4.77
C TYR A 4 16.95 28.69 -5.34
N VAL A 5 16.25 27.74 -5.98
CA VAL A 5 16.87 26.57 -6.64
C VAL A 5 17.84 27.00 -7.73
N VAL A 6 17.43 27.94 -8.61
CA VAL A 6 18.30 28.45 -9.69
C VAL A 6 19.51 29.24 -9.17
N ARG A 7 19.49 29.62 -7.88
CA ARG A 7 20.59 30.33 -7.20
C ARG A 7 21.38 29.41 -6.26
N GLY A 8 21.11 28.10 -6.26
CA GLY A 8 21.77 27.14 -5.38
C GLY A 8 21.47 27.34 -3.89
N ILE A 9 20.42 28.08 -3.54
CA ILE A 9 20.05 28.34 -2.15
C ILE A 9 19.05 27.27 -1.69
N HIS A 10 19.47 26.41 -0.77
CA HIS A 10 18.62 25.40 -0.16
C HIS A 10 18.80 25.38 1.37
N ASN A 11 17.85 25.96 2.09
CA ASN A 11 17.89 26.14 3.54
C ASN A 11 17.13 25.04 4.33
N SER A 12 16.84 23.90 3.69
CA SER A 12 16.11 22.83 4.38
C SER A 12 16.98 22.19 5.45
N GLU A 13 16.40 22.00 6.63
CA GLU A 13 17.07 21.34 7.75
C GLU A 13 17.43 19.88 7.41
N VAL A 14 18.54 19.41 8.00
CA VAL A 14 18.91 18.00 7.94
C VAL A 14 17.92 17.19 8.78
N LYS A 15 17.30 16.18 8.16
CA LYS A 15 16.35 15.26 8.81
C LYS A 15 17.03 13.90 9.00
N PRO A 16 17.59 13.60 10.20
CA PRO A 16 18.29 12.34 10.44
C PRO A 16 17.33 11.14 10.41
N ASP A 17 16.10 11.34 10.87
CA ASP A 17 15.08 10.30 10.94
C ASP A 17 13.98 10.53 9.90
N ARG A 18 13.51 9.43 9.29
CA ARG A 18 12.41 9.45 8.32
C ARG A 18 11.36 8.41 8.68
N ILE A 19 10.15 8.88 8.98
CA ILE A 19 8.99 8.02 9.18
C ILE A 19 8.58 7.40 7.83
N VAL A 20 8.50 6.07 7.80
CA VAL A 20 8.03 5.33 6.63
C VAL A 20 6.52 5.59 6.46
N LYS A 21 6.12 6.03 5.27
CA LYS A 21 4.71 6.35 4.93
C LYS A 21 4.01 5.23 4.16
N SER A 22 4.76 4.40 3.45
CA SER A 22 4.26 3.24 2.73
C SER A 22 5.32 2.15 2.61
N VAL A 23 4.88 0.91 2.47
CA VAL A 23 5.73 -0.26 2.20
C VAL A 23 5.08 -1.04 1.06
N GLY A 24 5.84 -1.31 0.01
CA GLY A 24 5.36 -2.09 -1.12
C GLY A 24 6.43 -2.98 -1.73
N THR A 25 5.97 -3.90 -2.54
CA THR A 25 6.78 -4.80 -3.36
C THR A 25 6.18 -4.79 -4.76
N GLU A 26 7.03 -4.73 -5.78
CA GLU A 26 6.63 -4.78 -7.18
C GLU A 26 7.63 -5.60 -7.98
N HIS A 27 7.15 -6.38 -8.92
CA HIS A 27 7.99 -7.22 -9.80
C HIS A 27 7.73 -6.83 -11.26
N THR A 28 8.82 -6.67 -12.01
CA THR A 28 8.75 -6.56 -13.47
C THR A 28 8.98 -7.95 -14.05
N PHE A 29 8.11 -8.38 -14.95
CA PHE A 29 8.17 -9.71 -15.55
C PHE A 29 9.00 -9.69 -16.84
N GLU A 30 9.66 -10.82 -17.14
CA GLU A 30 10.41 -11.01 -18.38
C GLU A 30 9.46 -11.02 -19.58
N GLU A 31 8.39 -11.81 -19.46
CA GLU A 31 7.29 -11.88 -20.42
C GLU A 31 6.04 -11.18 -19.88
N ASN A 32 5.28 -10.53 -20.77
CA ASN A 32 4.06 -9.82 -20.36
C ASN A 32 2.94 -10.84 -20.04
N LEU A 33 2.22 -10.59 -18.95
CA LEU A 33 1.10 -11.42 -18.50
C LEU A 33 -0.20 -10.96 -19.16
N SER A 34 -0.99 -11.88 -19.71
CA SER A 34 -2.33 -11.60 -20.25
C SER A 34 -3.44 -12.37 -19.54
N SER A 35 -3.09 -13.44 -18.80
CA SER A 35 -4.04 -14.29 -18.10
C SER A 35 -4.14 -13.89 -16.63
N GLU A 36 -5.38 -13.67 -16.18
CA GLU A 36 -5.70 -13.29 -14.80
C GLU A 36 -5.24 -14.35 -13.79
N VAL A 37 -5.30 -15.64 -14.15
CA VAL A 37 -4.85 -16.74 -13.27
C VAL A 37 -3.36 -16.60 -12.95
N PHE A 38 -2.53 -16.35 -13.97
CA PHE A 38 -1.10 -16.13 -13.78
C PHE A 38 -0.83 -14.82 -13.00
N MET A 39 -1.66 -13.79 -13.18
CA MET A 39 -1.54 -12.57 -12.39
C MET A 39 -1.84 -12.82 -10.92
N GLU A 40 -2.88 -13.60 -10.60
CA GLU A 40 -3.19 -13.99 -9.22
C GLU A 40 -2.04 -14.77 -8.57
N GLU A 41 -1.41 -15.70 -9.28
CA GLU A 41 -0.23 -16.42 -8.81
C GLU A 41 0.93 -15.47 -8.50
N LYS A 42 1.25 -14.55 -9.43
CA LYS A 42 2.32 -13.57 -9.21
C LYS A 42 1.99 -12.59 -8.08
N LEU A 43 0.73 -12.20 -7.93
CA LEU A 43 0.29 -11.35 -6.82
C LEU A 43 0.39 -12.08 -5.48
N ASN A 44 0.16 -13.39 -5.44
CA ASN A 44 0.38 -14.19 -4.23
C ASN A 44 1.85 -14.19 -3.80
N ASP A 45 2.78 -14.31 -4.74
CA ASP A 45 4.23 -14.23 -4.46
C ASP A 45 4.63 -12.85 -3.93
N ILE A 46 4.13 -11.78 -4.58
CA ILE A 46 4.36 -10.39 -4.15
C ILE A 46 3.76 -10.14 -2.77
N ALA A 47 2.57 -10.67 -2.48
CA ALA A 47 1.90 -10.53 -1.20
C ALA A 47 2.66 -11.26 -0.07
N GLU A 48 3.23 -12.44 -0.36
CA GLU A 48 4.10 -13.17 0.58
C GLU A 48 5.36 -12.35 0.91
N GLU A 49 6.03 -11.80 -0.11
CA GLU A 49 7.21 -10.97 0.10
C GLU A 49 6.86 -9.70 0.90
N LEU A 50 5.74 -9.06 0.59
CA LEU A 50 5.25 -7.89 1.33
C LEU A 50 4.95 -8.24 2.79
N ASN A 51 4.24 -9.36 3.04
CA ASN A 51 3.96 -9.85 4.40
C ASN A 51 5.26 -10.04 5.19
N ARG A 52 6.27 -10.70 4.62
CA ARG A 52 7.59 -10.87 5.27
C ARG A 52 8.24 -9.53 5.63
N ARG A 53 8.14 -8.52 4.76
CA ARG A 53 8.66 -7.17 5.02
C ARG A 53 7.91 -6.46 6.15
N LEU A 54 6.59 -6.59 6.18
CA LEU A 54 5.73 -6.02 7.24
C LEU A 54 6.02 -6.66 8.59
N GLN A 55 6.08 -7.99 8.65
CA GLN A 55 6.37 -8.74 9.88
C GLN A 55 7.74 -8.39 10.45
N LYS A 56 8.77 -8.31 9.59
CA LYS A 56 10.13 -7.92 10.00
C LYS A 56 10.17 -6.55 10.66
N LYS A 57 9.34 -5.61 10.19
CA LYS A 57 9.27 -4.23 10.72
C LYS A 57 8.17 -4.03 11.76
N LYS A 58 7.33 -5.04 12.04
CA LYS A 58 6.12 -4.95 12.88
C LYS A 58 5.19 -3.81 12.45
N ILE A 59 5.04 -3.65 11.14
CA ILE A 59 4.22 -2.58 10.54
C ILE A 59 2.91 -3.18 10.02
N SER A 60 1.83 -2.41 10.13
CA SER A 60 0.54 -2.70 9.53
C SER A 60 0.00 -1.46 8.83
N GLY A 61 -0.81 -1.63 7.79
CA GLY A 61 -1.37 -0.52 7.01
C GLY A 61 -2.88 -0.64 6.83
N LYS A 62 -3.54 0.45 6.44
CA LYS A 62 -4.99 0.45 6.16
C LYS A 62 -5.32 0.48 4.68
N THR A 63 -4.45 1.06 3.88
CA THR A 63 -4.71 1.30 2.45
C THR A 63 -3.88 0.35 1.63
N VAL A 64 -4.54 -0.55 0.92
CA VAL A 64 -3.91 -1.46 -0.04
C VAL A 64 -4.01 -0.84 -1.42
N THR A 65 -2.90 -0.81 -2.14
CA THR A 65 -2.81 -0.30 -3.50
C THR A 65 -2.25 -1.38 -4.41
N LEU A 66 -3.00 -1.72 -5.45
CA LEU A 66 -2.57 -2.53 -6.58
C LEU A 66 -2.04 -1.59 -7.68
N LYS A 67 -0.79 -1.77 -8.08
CA LYS A 67 -0.17 -1.12 -9.23
C LYS A 67 -0.09 -2.13 -10.38
N ILE A 68 -0.58 -1.73 -11.54
CA ILE A 68 -0.52 -2.49 -12.78
C ILE A 68 0.20 -1.61 -13.79
N LYS A 69 1.29 -2.10 -14.38
CA LYS A 69 1.94 -1.45 -15.52
C LYS A 69 1.72 -2.31 -16.75
N TYR A 70 1.14 -1.72 -17.78
CA TYR A 70 0.87 -2.40 -19.04
C TYR A 70 2.12 -2.45 -19.92
N SER A 71 2.07 -3.24 -20.99
CA SER A 71 3.16 -3.42 -21.95
C SER A 71 3.50 -2.15 -22.73
N ASP A 72 2.55 -1.23 -22.87
CA ASP A 72 2.72 0.12 -23.40
C ASP A 72 3.34 1.11 -22.37
N PHE A 73 3.77 0.60 -21.22
CA PHE A 73 4.34 1.35 -20.08
C PHE A 73 3.37 2.28 -19.36
N THR A 74 2.07 2.28 -19.69
CA THR A 74 1.06 3.01 -18.92
C THR A 74 0.87 2.36 -17.54
N VAL A 75 0.66 3.20 -16.53
CA VAL A 75 0.51 2.75 -15.14
C VAL A 75 -0.91 3.02 -14.69
N GLN A 76 -1.59 1.97 -14.23
CA GLN A 76 -2.85 2.05 -13.53
C GLN A 76 -2.63 1.70 -12.06
N THR A 77 -3.21 2.50 -11.17
CA THR A 77 -3.23 2.21 -9.73
C THR A 77 -4.66 2.15 -9.24
N ARG A 78 -4.96 1.16 -8.41
CA ARG A 78 -6.25 0.97 -7.76
C ARG A 78 -5.99 0.80 -6.28
N SER A 79 -6.79 1.41 -5.42
CA SER A 79 -6.57 1.34 -3.99
C SER A 79 -7.86 1.22 -3.21
N LYS A 80 -7.81 0.49 -2.09
CA LYS A 80 -8.91 0.33 -1.14
C LYS A 80 -8.39 0.63 0.25
N THR A 81 -9.12 1.46 1.00
CA THR A 81 -8.81 1.72 2.41
C THR A 81 -9.78 0.95 3.29
N LEU A 82 -9.23 0.15 4.20
CA LEU A 82 -9.96 -0.61 5.18
C LEU A 82 -10.11 0.17 6.50
N PRO A 83 -11.16 -0.09 7.31
CA PRO A 83 -11.35 0.62 8.58
C PRO A 83 -10.35 0.18 9.65
N TYR A 84 -9.78 -1.02 9.54
CA TYR A 84 -8.80 -1.61 10.46
C TYR A 84 -7.41 -1.75 9.80
N PHE A 85 -6.39 -1.90 10.63
CA PHE A 85 -5.02 -2.17 10.17
C PHE A 85 -4.88 -3.64 9.78
N ILE A 86 -4.22 -3.89 8.66
CA ILE A 86 -3.91 -5.23 8.18
C ILE A 86 -2.41 -5.40 7.98
N SER A 87 -1.94 -6.62 8.19
CA SER A 87 -0.59 -7.06 7.85
C SER A 87 -0.55 -8.49 7.31
N ASP A 88 -1.61 -9.26 7.55
CA ASP A 88 -1.75 -10.63 7.08
C ASP A 88 -1.89 -10.74 5.57
N LYS A 89 -1.12 -11.67 4.98
CA LYS A 89 -1.15 -11.98 3.56
C LYS A 89 -2.57 -12.24 3.04
N SER A 90 -3.36 -13.04 3.74
CA SER A 90 -4.69 -13.46 3.27
C SER A 90 -5.63 -12.26 3.05
N LEU A 91 -5.66 -11.33 4.00
CA LEU A 91 -6.46 -10.10 3.91
C LEU A 91 -5.94 -9.16 2.81
N ILE A 92 -4.62 -9.06 2.67
CA ILE A 92 -3.99 -8.29 1.58
C ILE A 92 -4.40 -8.89 0.23
N MET A 93 -4.31 -10.21 0.07
CA MET A 93 -4.60 -10.89 -1.18
C MET A 93 -6.09 -10.82 -1.55
N GLU A 94 -6.99 -10.98 -0.59
CA GLU A 94 -8.43 -10.80 -0.79
C GLU A 94 -8.73 -9.39 -1.32
N THR A 95 -8.17 -8.37 -0.67
CA THR A 95 -8.33 -6.97 -1.10
C THR A 95 -7.74 -6.72 -2.49
N VAL A 96 -6.56 -7.28 -2.77
CA VAL A 96 -5.90 -7.15 -4.08
C VAL A 96 -6.71 -7.84 -5.18
N LYS A 97 -7.30 -9.00 -4.89
CA LYS A 97 -8.14 -9.73 -5.83
C LYS A 97 -9.38 -8.91 -6.19
N GLU A 98 -10.06 -8.33 -5.21
CA GLU A 98 -11.16 -7.40 -5.47
C GLU A 98 -10.72 -6.22 -6.36
N LEU A 99 -9.55 -5.63 -6.09
CA LEU A 99 -9.01 -4.53 -6.88
C LEU A 99 -8.64 -4.97 -8.31
N LEU A 100 -8.14 -6.19 -8.50
CA LEU A 100 -7.81 -6.74 -9.81
C LEU A 100 -9.07 -6.88 -10.68
N TYR A 101 -10.15 -7.40 -10.10
CA TYR A 101 -11.42 -7.65 -10.79
C TYR A 101 -12.33 -6.43 -10.93
N GLN A 102 -11.99 -5.31 -10.30
CA GLN A 102 -12.80 -4.09 -10.36
C GLN A 102 -12.99 -3.53 -11.79
N GLU A 103 -12.00 -3.67 -12.67
CA GLU A 103 -12.06 -3.24 -14.06
C GLU A 103 -11.26 -4.22 -14.92
N ARG A 104 -11.80 -4.54 -16.10
CA ARG A 104 -11.16 -5.42 -17.07
C ARG A 104 -9.81 -4.86 -17.53
N LEU A 105 -8.84 -5.74 -17.70
CA LEU A 105 -7.52 -5.39 -18.21
C LEU A 105 -7.62 -4.87 -19.65
N LYS A 106 -6.92 -3.76 -19.90
CA LYS A 106 -6.92 -3.10 -21.21
C LYS A 106 -5.92 -3.72 -22.17
N GLU A 107 -4.83 -4.25 -21.61
CA GLU A 107 -3.69 -4.76 -22.36
C GLU A 107 -2.90 -5.77 -21.49
N SER A 108 -1.93 -6.44 -22.10
CA SER A 108 -0.94 -7.26 -21.39
C SER A 108 -0.15 -6.46 -20.33
N VAL A 109 0.19 -7.12 -19.22
CA VAL A 109 0.78 -6.54 -18.02
C VAL A 109 2.26 -6.86 -17.92
N ARG A 110 3.09 -5.85 -17.74
CA ARG A 110 4.56 -5.96 -17.60
C ARG A 110 5.05 -5.93 -16.16
N LEU A 111 4.33 -5.25 -15.26
CA LEU A 111 4.66 -5.18 -13.84
C LEU A 111 3.40 -5.19 -13.00
N LEU A 112 3.47 -5.93 -11.89
CA LEU A 112 2.49 -5.92 -10.82
C LEU A 112 3.15 -5.51 -9.52
N GLY A 113 2.43 -4.75 -8.70
CA GLY A 113 2.91 -4.32 -7.40
C GLY A 113 1.80 -4.16 -6.39
N ILE A 114 2.11 -4.49 -5.14
CA ILE A 114 1.23 -4.31 -3.99
C ILE A 114 1.93 -3.36 -3.03
N SER A 115 1.21 -2.34 -2.58
CA SER A 115 1.69 -1.36 -1.61
C SER A 115 0.69 -1.17 -0.49
N LEU A 116 1.19 -1.05 0.74
CA LEU A 116 0.44 -0.67 1.92
C LEU A 116 0.83 0.73 2.37
N ALA A 117 -0.17 1.57 2.61
CA ALA A 117 -0.05 2.91 3.14
C ALA A 117 -0.95 3.10 4.37
N ASN A 118 -0.94 4.31 4.94
CA ASN A 118 -1.62 4.61 6.21
C ASN A 118 -1.16 3.65 7.31
N LEU A 119 0.15 3.68 7.55
CA LEU A 119 0.84 2.74 8.42
C LEU A 119 0.63 3.11 9.90
N ASN A 120 0.68 2.11 10.77
CA ASN A 120 0.68 2.27 12.23
C ASN A 120 1.98 2.88 12.78
N THR A 121 2.89 3.34 11.92
CA THR A 121 4.11 4.06 12.31
C THR A 121 3.87 5.53 12.65
N ASP A 122 2.69 6.09 12.32
CA ASP A 122 2.33 7.47 12.67
C ASP A 122 1.75 7.60 14.09
N THR A 123 1.50 6.50 14.82
CA THR A 123 0.86 6.58 16.16
C THR A 123 1.75 7.07 17.29
N ASP A 124 3.05 7.29 17.07
CA ASP A 124 3.91 7.99 18.04
C ASP A 124 3.70 9.52 18.03
N ALA A 125 2.87 10.05 17.12
CA ALA A 125 2.40 11.44 17.15
C ALA A 125 1.08 11.58 17.93
N GLY A 126 1.07 11.27 19.23
CA GLY A 126 0.16 11.90 20.20
C GLY A 126 -1.33 11.55 20.17
N VAL A 127 -1.76 10.41 19.62
CA VAL A 127 -3.17 9.99 19.75
C VAL A 127 -3.39 9.26 21.07
N LYS A 128 -3.80 10.00 22.11
CA LYS A 128 -4.37 9.40 23.34
C LYS A 128 -5.54 8.48 22.92
N PRO A 129 -5.67 7.27 23.48
CA PRO A 129 -6.80 6.41 23.18
C PRO A 129 -8.09 7.17 23.56
N LYS A 130 -8.99 7.37 22.60
CA LYS A 130 -10.35 7.84 22.89
C LYS A 130 -11.04 6.73 23.68
N THR A 131 -11.08 6.86 25.00
CA THR A 131 -11.95 6.07 25.87
C THR A 131 -13.39 6.38 25.45
N VAL A 132 -14.02 5.46 24.74
CA VAL A 132 -15.47 5.53 24.48
C VAL A 132 -16.15 5.05 25.76
N ALA A 133 -16.57 5.99 26.61
CA ALA A 133 -17.46 5.67 27.71
C ALA A 133 -18.86 5.41 27.13
N VAL A 134 -19.21 4.14 26.94
CA VAL A 134 -20.59 3.76 26.63
C VAL A 134 -21.38 3.82 27.93
N GLN A 135 -22.16 4.88 28.11
CA GLN A 135 -23.14 4.94 29.20
C GLN A 135 -24.34 4.08 28.82
N LEU A 136 -24.44 2.88 29.39
CA LEU A 136 -25.62 2.04 29.29
C LEU A 136 -26.77 2.73 30.03
N LYS A 137 -27.78 3.18 29.29
CA LYS A 137 -29.06 3.58 29.86
C LYS A 137 -29.88 2.30 30.08
N PHE A 138 -30.27 2.07 31.32
CA PHE A 138 -31.33 1.12 31.64
C PHE A 138 -32.62 1.93 31.78
N ASP A 139 -33.64 1.52 31.03
CA ASP A 139 -35.00 2.04 31.21
C ASP A 139 -35.60 1.33 32.43
N PHE A 140 -35.98 2.11 33.45
CA PHE A 140 -36.77 1.66 34.60
C PHE A 140 -38.21 2.12 34.45
#